data_AF-A0A482R9C5-F1
#
_entry.id   AF-A0A482R9C5-F1
#
_cell.length_a   1.000
_cell.length_b   1.000
_cell.length_c   1.000
_cell.angle_alpha   90.00
_cell.angle_beta   90.00
_cell.angle_gamma   90.00
#
_symmetry.space_group_name_H-M   'P 1'
#
loop_
_entity.id
_entity.type
_entity.pdbx_description
1 polymer ?
#
loop_
_entity_poly.entity_id
_entity_poly.type
_entity_poly.pdbx_seq_one_letter_code
_entity_poly.pdbx_strand_id
1 'polypeptide(L)'
;MSAHEFASTLMGPDYRDMVEPKFRKKIEALVRRQAEDEAATAVTPCPLCDTNLPAYDLDCTNCRAYLPYCIVTGKHMTIDDCSSCPHCNFPAAYSELATLLAVEPACPMCGETILPATLQLVRDPGVYLRKIAGEEAAAAAAAGDEASSK
;
A
#
# COMPACT_ATOMS: atom_id res chain seq x y z
N MET A 1 -11.27 2.91 -13.37
CA MET A 1 -10.97 3.03 -14.81
C MET A 1 -9.51 2.73 -14.99
N SER A 2 -9.16 1.71 -15.77
CA SER A 2 -7.77 1.34 -16.04
C SER A 2 -7.17 2.22 -17.15
N ALA A 3 -5.83 2.24 -17.24
CA ALA A 3 -5.14 2.96 -18.31
C ALA A 3 -5.52 2.45 -19.71
N HIS A 4 -5.81 1.14 -19.84
CA HIS A 4 -6.25 0.53 -21.10
C HIS A 4 -7.67 0.96 -21.48
N GLU A 5 -8.60 1.00 -20.52
CA GLU A 5 -9.97 1.48 -20.75
C GLU A 5 -9.96 2.92 -21.25
N PHE A 6 -9.20 3.80 -20.60
CA PHE A 6 -9.10 5.21 -20.99
C PHE A 6 -8.43 5.37 -22.37
N ALA A 7 -7.36 4.62 -22.64
CA ALA A 7 -6.71 4.60 -23.95
C ALA A 7 -7.66 4.11 -25.06
N SER A 8 -8.50 3.13 -24.76
CA SER A 8 -9.53 2.62 -25.67
C SER A 8 -10.60 3.68 -25.97
N THR A 9 -11.04 4.43 -24.96
CA THR A 9 -11.96 5.58 -25.14
C THR A 9 -11.34 6.66 -26.03
N LEU A 10 -10.07 7.01 -25.81
CA LEU A 10 -9.37 8.02 -26.62
C LEU A 10 -9.23 7.61 -28.10
N MET A 11 -9.11 6.31 -28.38
CA MET A 11 -9.05 5.79 -29.76
C MET A 11 -10.43 5.59 -30.39
N GLY A 12 -11.51 5.82 -29.64
CA GLY A 12 -12.88 5.81 -30.13
C GLY A 12 -13.18 6.94 -31.13
N PRO A 13 -14.24 6.79 -31.94
CA PRO A 13 -14.55 7.69 -33.07
C PRO A 13 -14.69 9.15 -32.66
N ASP A 14 -15.14 9.43 -31.44
CA ASP A 14 -15.40 10.79 -30.95
C ASP A 14 -14.12 11.56 -30.59
N TYR A 15 -13.08 10.86 -30.10
CA TYR A 15 -11.88 11.51 -29.55
C TYR A 15 -10.62 11.29 -30.39
N ARG A 16 -10.61 10.31 -31.29
CA ARG A 16 -9.41 9.89 -32.04
C ARG A 16 -8.77 11.00 -32.87
N ASP A 17 -9.58 11.92 -33.42
CA ASP A 17 -9.09 13.02 -34.25
C ASP A 17 -8.68 14.25 -33.43
N MET A 18 -9.04 14.30 -32.14
CA MET A 18 -8.53 15.29 -31.19
C MET A 18 -7.17 14.89 -30.60
N VAL A 19 -6.75 13.63 -30.77
CA VAL A 19 -5.43 13.16 -30.34
C VAL A 19 -4.37 13.55 -31.36
N GLU A 20 -3.32 14.25 -30.90
CA GLU A 20 -2.25 14.66 -31.79
C GLU A 20 -1.60 13.47 -32.53
N PRO A 21 -1.27 13.61 -33.83
CA PRO A 21 -0.78 12.51 -34.67
C PRO A 21 0.46 11.79 -34.13
N LYS A 22 1.33 12.51 -33.39
CA LYS A 22 2.53 11.95 -32.75
C LYS A 22 2.23 10.93 -31.65
N PHE A 23 1.05 11.02 -31.01
CA PHE A 23 0.64 10.14 -29.92
C PHE A 23 -0.35 9.06 -30.37
N ARG A 24 -1.12 9.32 -31.43
CA ARG A 24 -2.11 8.37 -31.98
C ARG A 24 -1.55 6.97 -32.21
N LYS A 25 -0.42 6.84 -32.92
CA LYS A 25 0.21 5.53 -33.18
C LYS A 25 0.69 4.82 -31.92
N LYS A 26 1.16 5.57 -30.91
CA LYS A 26 1.63 5.00 -29.64
C LYS A 26 0.47 4.49 -28.80
N ILE A 27 -0.64 5.22 -28.77
CA ILE A 27 -1.85 4.84 -28.04
C ILE A 27 -2.53 3.66 -28.75
N GLU A 28 -2.62 3.66 -30.08
CA GLU A 28 -3.13 2.50 -30.85
C GLU A 28 -2.29 1.24 -30.59
N ALA A 29 -0.96 1.36 -30.50
CA ALA A 29 -0.10 0.23 -30.16
C ALA A 29 -0.33 -0.26 -28.72
N LEU A 30 -0.59 0.66 -27.78
CA LEU A 30 -0.88 0.34 -26.38
C LEU A 30 -2.23 -0.37 -26.23
N VAL A 31 -3.29 0.09 -26.92
CA VAL A 31 -4.62 -0.54 -26.89
C VAL A 31 -4.60 -1.93 -27.53
N ARG A 32 -3.78 -2.13 -28.58
CA ARG A 32 -3.61 -3.41 -29.29
C ARG A 32 -2.77 -4.43 -28.54
N ARG A 33 -1.85 -3.98 -27.67
CA ARG A 33 -1.10 -4.89 -26.80
C ARG A 33 -2.13 -5.45 -25.81
N GLN A 34 -2.41 -6.75 -25.91
CA GLN A 34 -3.10 -7.46 -24.83
C GLN A 34 -2.32 -7.15 -23.55
N ALA A 35 -3.03 -6.78 -22.49
CA ALA A 35 -2.40 -6.59 -21.19
C ALA A 35 -1.63 -7.89 -20.89
N GLU A 36 -0.30 -7.84 -20.98
CA GLU A 36 0.52 -8.86 -20.34
C GLU A 36 0.11 -8.83 -18.88
N ASP A 37 -0.31 -9.99 -18.38
CA ASP A 37 -0.92 -10.21 -17.08
C ASP A 37 -0.56 -9.09 -16.10
N GLU A 38 -1.54 -8.23 -15.79
CA GLU A 38 -1.43 -7.27 -14.71
C GLU A 38 -0.99 -8.09 -13.49
N ALA A 39 0.29 -7.97 -13.13
CA ALA A 39 0.95 -8.96 -12.29
C ALA A 39 0.08 -9.20 -11.07
N ALA A 40 -0.43 -10.44 -10.93
CA ALA A 40 -1.43 -10.76 -9.93
C ALA A 40 -1.01 -10.15 -8.60
N THR A 41 -1.81 -9.21 -8.10
CA THR A 41 -1.48 -8.49 -6.88
C THR A 41 -1.29 -9.53 -5.78
N ALA A 42 -0.12 -9.54 -5.17
CA ALA A 42 0.19 -10.51 -4.13
C ALA A 42 -0.90 -10.42 -3.05
N VAL A 43 -1.47 -11.57 -2.68
CA VAL A 43 -2.54 -11.64 -1.69
C VAL A 43 -1.93 -12.11 -0.38
N THR A 44 -2.22 -11.39 0.70
CA THR A 44 -1.72 -11.71 2.04
C THR A 44 -2.89 -11.67 3.05
N PRO A 45 -2.80 -12.39 4.19
CA PRO A 45 -3.87 -12.39 5.17
C PRO A 45 -3.96 -11.06 5.93
N CYS A 46 -5.18 -10.64 6.26
CA CYS A 46 -5.46 -9.52 7.15
C CYS A 46 -4.97 -9.83 8.57
N PRO A 47 -4.26 -8.90 9.25
CA PRO A 47 -3.71 -9.14 10.59
C PRO A 47 -4.76 -9.14 11.71
N LEU A 48 -6.02 -8.84 11.40
CA LEU A 48 -7.11 -8.75 12.37
C LEU A 48 -8.13 -9.89 12.26
N CYS A 49 -8.38 -10.39 11.04
CA CYS A 49 -9.40 -11.39 10.77
C CYS A 49 -8.98 -12.49 9.79
N ASP A 50 -7.69 -12.57 9.46
CA ASP A 50 -7.06 -13.60 8.62
C ASP A 50 -7.66 -13.78 7.22
N THR A 51 -8.47 -12.82 6.77
CA THR A 51 -9.06 -12.84 5.43
C THR A 51 -8.01 -12.41 4.42
N ASN A 52 -7.87 -13.17 3.33
CA ASN A 52 -6.96 -12.85 2.25
C ASN A 52 -7.44 -11.63 1.46
N LEU A 53 -6.58 -10.62 1.33
CA LEU A 53 -6.80 -9.42 0.54
C LEU A 53 -5.52 -9.00 -0.19
N PRO A 54 -5.60 -8.19 -1.26
CA PRO A 54 -4.43 -7.64 -1.93
C PRO A 54 -3.48 -6.97 -0.93
N ALA A 55 -2.18 -7.22 -1.04
CA ALA A 55 -1.18 -6.78 -0.07
C ALA A 55 -1.10 -5.25 0.12
N TYR A 56 -1.66 -4.47 -0.80
CA TYR A 56 -1.68 -3.01 -0.75
C TYR A 56 -3.03 -2.44 -0.30
N ASP A 57 -4.03 -3.28 -0.03
CA ASP A 57 -5.33 -2.84 0.45
C ASP A 57 -5.26 -2.63 1.97
N LEU A 58 -5.48 -1.38 2.39
CA LEU A 58 -5.50 -1.01 3.80
C LEU A 58 -6.92 -1.02 4.40
N ASP A 59 -7.96 -1.18 3.58
CA ASP A 59 -9.34 -1.33 4.07
C ASP A 59 -9.77 -2.79 3.95
N CYS A 60 -9.93 -3.46 5.10
CA CYS A 60 -10.42 -4.83 5.09
C CYS A 60 -11.95 -4.85 5.06
N THR A 61 -12.53 -5.19 3.92
CA THR A 61 -14.01 -5.28 3.75
C THR A 61 -14.68 -6.32 4.66
N ASN A 62 -13.94 -7.34 5.12
CA ASN A 62 -14.48 -8.38 6.00
C ASN A 62 -14.63 -7.91 7.45
N CYS A 63 -13.59 -7.33 8.04
CA CYS A 63 -13.64 -6.83 9.42
C CYS A 63 -13.92 -5.33 9.54
N ARG A 64 -14.02 -4.62 8.40
CA ARG A 64 -14.27 -3.17 8.27
C ARG A 64 -13.31 -2.32 9.09
N ALA A 65 -12.05 -2.77 9.15
CA ALA A 65 -10.99 -2.10 9.85
C ALA A 65 -10.00 -1.52 8.84
N TYR A 66 -9.47 -0.34 9.17
CA TYR A 66 -8.30 0.20 8.50
C TYR A 66 -7.06 -0.50 9.06
N LEU A 67 -6.26 -1.08 8.18
CA LEU A 67 -5.14 -1.93 8.52
C LEU A 67 -3.85 -1.11 8.63
N PRO A 68 -3.04 -1.34 9.67
CA PRO A 68 -1.71 -0.77 9.77
C PRO A 68 -0.85 -1.29 8.62
N TYR A 69 0.05 -0.44 8.14
CA TYR A 69 0.92 -0.73 7.00
C TYR A 69 2.40 -0.72 7.37
N CYS A 70 3.20 -1.42 6.58
CA CYS A 70 4.63 -1.44 6.72
C CYS A 70 5.24 -0.15 6.18
N ILE A 71 6.00 0.54 7.03
CA ILE A 71 6.74 1.76 6.69
C ILE A 71 7.68 1.63 5.47
N VAL A 72 8.22 0.43 5.22
CA VAL A 72 9.20 0.19 4.15
C VAL A 72 8.51 -0.16 2.84
N THR A 73 7.49 -1.04 2.87
CA THR A 73 6.87 -1.58 1.66
C THR A 73 5.54 -0.94 1.29
N GLY A 74 4.90 -0.22 2.20
CA GLY A 74 3.55 0.33 2.03
C GLY A 74 2.40 -0.70 2.05
N LYS A 75 2.73 -2.00 2.09
CA LYS A 75 1.79 -3.11 2.22
C LYS A 75 1.14 -3.15 3.60
N HIS A 76 -0.07 -3.70 3.72
CA HIS A 76 -0.65 -3.98 5.04
C HIS A 76 0.21 -4.98 5.83
N MET A 77 0.23 -4.82 7.15
CA MET A 77 1.00 -5.67 8.03
C MET A 77 0.44 -7.10 8.09
N THR A 78 1.33 -8.07 8.24
CA THR A 78 0.97 -9.48 8.55
C THR A 78 1.43 -9.83 9.96
N ILE A 79 0.85 -10.88 10.56
CA ILE A 79 1.20 -11.31 11.91
C ILE A 79 2.61 -11.91 11.96
N ASP A 80 3.01 -12.65 10.93
CA ASP A 80 4.22 -13.48 10.94
C ASP A 80 5.52 -12.68 10.92
N ASP A 81 5.54 -11.51 10.26
CA ASP A 81 6.74 -10.69 10.06
C ASP A 81 6.62 -9.31 10.73
N CYS A 82 5.87 -9.21 11.82
CA CYS A 82 5.61 -7.93 12.47
C CYS A 82 6.77 -7.46 13.35
N SER A 83 7.32 -6.28 13.04
CA SER A 83 8.23 -5.51 13.89
C SER A 83 7.75 -4.07 14.04
N SER A 84 8.45 -3.30 14.87
CA SER A 84 8.22 -1.87 15.01
C SER A 84 9.53 -1.10 15.17
N CYS A 85 9.52 0.17 14.78
CA CYS A 85 10.63 1.07 15.05
C CYS A 85 10.77 1.28 16.57
N PRO A 86 11.98 1.14 17.17
CA PRO A 86 12.17 1.31 18.62
C PRO A 86 11.97 2.76 19.10
N HIS A 87 12.01 3.74 18.19
CA HIS A 87 11.93 5.17 18.51
C HIS A 87 10.50 5.73 18.37
N CYS A 88 9.87 5.51 17.22
CA CYS A 88 8.53 6.03 16.94
C CYS A 88 7.42 4.97 17.06
N ASN A 89 7.78 3.71 17.37
CA ASN A 89 6.84 2.59 17.48
C ASN A 89 5.99 2.34 16.23
N PHE A 90 6.45 2.81 15.07
CA PHE A 90 5.73 2.65 13.80
C PHE A 90 5.90 1.21 13.25
N PRO A 91 4.82 0.58 12.73
CA PRO A 91 4.85 -0.80 12.26
C PRO A 91 5.71 -0.99 11.01
N ALA A 92 6.44 -2.11 10.97
CA ALA A 92 7.28 -2.48 9.84
C ALA A 92 7.39 -4.00 9.70
N ALA A 93 7.47 -4.49 8.48
CA ALA A 93 7.85 -5.87 8.20
C ALA A 93 9.31 -6.08 8.62
N TYR A 94 9.60 -7.05 9.48
CA TYR A 94 10.94 -7.26 10.04
C TYR A 94 11.96 -7.54 8.96
N SER A 95 11.64 -8.40 7.99
CA SER A 95 12.58 -8.76 6.91
C SER A 95 12.93 -7.55 6.04
N GLU A 96 11.95 -6.70 5.78
CA GLU A 96 12.09 -5.52 4.93
C GLU A 96 12.81 -4.40 5.66
N LEU A 97 12.47 -4.15 6.93
CA LEU A 97 13.16 -3.16 7.76
C LEU A 97 14.61 -3.56 8.03
N ALA A 98 14.89 -4.84 8.30
CA ALA A 98 16.26 -5.32 8.44
C ALA A 98 17.08 -5.09 7.16
N THR A 99 16.47 -5.32 5.99
CA THR A 99 17.11 -5.09 4.69
C THR A 99 17.37 -3.61 4.44
N LEU A 100 16.41 -2.74 4.75
CA LEU A 100 16.58 -1.28 4.65
C LEU A 100 17.72 -0.79 5.54
N LEU A 101 17.75 -1.23 6.81
CA LEU A 101 18.75 -0.82 7.80
C LEU A 101 20.18 -1.29 7.46
N ALA A 102 20.32 -2.30 6.59
CA ALA A 102 21.62 -2.72 6.08
C ALA A 102 22.22 -1.71 5.07
N VAL A 103 21.37 -0.92 4.39
CA VAL A 103 21.77 0.12 3.43
C VAL A 103 21.77 1.50 4.08
N GLU A 104 20.69 1.83 4.78
CA GLU A 104 20.48 3.12 5.44
C GLU A 104 19.99 2.88 6.87
N PRO A 105 20.84 3.09 7.90
CA PRO A 105 20.51 2.75 9.28
C PRO A 105 19.62 3.80 9.95
N ALA A 106 18.63 4.35 9.24
CA ALA A 106 17.72 5.39 9.72
C ALA A 106 16.26 5.02 9.47
N CYS A 107 15.38 5.40 10.40
CA CYS A 107 13.95 5.21 10.24
C CYS A 107 13.38 6.22 9.23
N PRO A 108 12.65 5.80 8.17
CA PRO A 108 12.09 6.73 7.19
C PRO A 108 10.94 7.60 7.72
N MET A 109 10.38 7.29 8.90
CA MET A 109 9.29 8.09 9.51
C MET A 109 9.80 9.10 10.53
N CYS A 110 10.76 8.74 11.39
CA CYS A 110 11.26 9.66 12.42
C CYS A 110 12.69 10.16 12.19
N GLY A 111 13.42 9.63 11.21
CA GLY A 111 14.81 9.99 10.92
C GLY A 111 15.83 9.46 11.92
N GLU A 112 15.39 8.84 13.02
CA GLU A 112 16.29 8.32 14.05
C GLU A 112 17.06 7.10 13.59
N THR A 113 18.30 6.99 14.05
CA THR A 113 19.18 5.87 13.70
C THR A 113 18.71 4.60 14.41
N ILE A 114 18.48 3.52 13.65
CA ILE A 114 18.13 2.21 14.19
C ILE A 114 19.30 1.26 13.98
N LEU A 115 19.78 0.67 15.08
CA LEU A 115 20.78 -0.39 15.03
C LEU A 115 20.10 -1.71 14.65
N PRO A 116 20.58 -2.44 13.61
CA PRO A 116 20.00 -3.73 13.22
C PRO A 116 19.90 -4.74 14.38
N ALA A 117 20.86 -4.69 15.31
CA ALA A 117 20.88 -5.55 16.50
C ALA A 117 19.76 -5.25 17.53
N THR A 118 19.15 -4.07 17.46
CA THR A 118 18.05 -3.65 18.34
C THR A 118 16.67 -3.95 17.75
N LEU A 119 16.61 -4.29 16.47
CA LEU A 119 15.36 -4.66 15.82
C LEU A 119 14.90 -6.03 16.33
N GLN A 120 13.64 -6.10 16.76
CA GLN A 120 13.04 -7.33 17.26
C GLN A 120 11.65 -7.51 16.68
N LEU A 121 11.25 -8.78 16.52
CA LEU A 121 9.86 -9.13 16.24
C LEU A 121 9.00 -8.76 17.45
N VAL A 122 7.79 -8.26 17.18
CA VAL A 122 6.80 -7.98 18.21
C VAL A 122 6.36 -9.30 18.84
N ARG A 123 6.34 -9.37 20.19
CA ARG A 123 5.96 -10.61 20.91
C ARG A 123 4.52 -11.02 20.69
N ASP A 124 3.61 -10.04 20.69
CA ASP A 124 2.17 -10.23 20.49
C ASP A 124 1.66 -9.37 19.33
N PRO A 125 1.96 -9.73 18.06
CA PRO A 125 1.63 -8.92 16.89
C PRO A 125 0.14 -8.60 16.78
N GLY A 126 -0.74 -9.56 17.07
CA GLY A 126 -2.19 -9.36 16.96
C GLY A 126 -2.74 -8.30 17.92
N VAL A 127 -2.19 -8.19 19.13
CA VAL A 127 -2.60 -7.16 20.10
C VAL A 127 -2.05 -5.80 19.69
N TYR A 128 -0.79 -5.77 19.28
CA TYR A 128 -0.11 -4.56 18.82
C TYR A 128 -0.78 -3.95 17.58
N LEU A 129 -1.02 -4.75 16.54
CA LEU A 129 -1.63 -4.31 15.29
C LEU A 129 -3.09 -3.88 15.49
N ARG A 130 -3.84 -4.57 16.35
CA ARG A 130 -5.22 -4.16 16.70
C ARG A 130 -5.25 -2.81 17.42
N LYS A 131 -4.28 -2.56 18.32
CA LYS A 131 -4.19 -1.27 19.02
C LYS A 131 -3.96 -0.14 18.03
N ILE A 132 -3.00 -0.29 17.11
CA ILE A 132 -2.66 0.73 16.11
C ILE A 132 -3.79 0.91 15.10
N ALA A 133 -4.42 -0.18 14.64
CA ALA A 133 -5.60 -0.11 13.76
C ALA A 133 -6.74 0.72 14.39
N GLY A 134 -6.94 0.60 15.71
CA GLY A 134 -7.93 1.40 16.45
C GLY A 134 -7.55 2.87 16.57
N GLU A 135 -6.26 3.18 16.75
CA GLU A 135 -5.73 4.55 16.79
C GLU A 135 -5.83 5.21 15.39
N GLU A 136 -5.51 4.48 14.33
CA GLU A 136 -5.66 4.95 12.94
C GLU A 136 -7.12 5.11 12.54
N ALA A 137 -8.03 4.22 12.95
CA ALA A 137 -9.45 4.40 12.72
C ALA A 137 -10.00 5.67 13.40
N ALA A 138 -9.51 6.00 14.60
CA ALA A 138 -9.84 7.26 15.27
C ALA A 138 -9.26 8.49 14.53
N ALA A 139 -8.04 8.40 14.02
CA ALA A 139 -7.43 9.46 13.22
C ALA A 139 -8.10 9.65 11.85
N ALA A 140 -8.47 8.56 11.17
CA ALA A 140 -9.18 8.58 9.89
C ALA A 140 -10.59 9.16 10.04
N ALA A 141 -11.29 8.87 11.14
CA ALA A 141 -12.56 9.49 11.46
C ALA A 141 -12.44 11.02 11.66
N ALA A 142 -11.29 11.51 12.12
CA ALA A 142 -11.04 12.96 12.25
C ALA A 142 -10.66 13.64 10.92
N ALA A 143 -10.13 12.90 9.94
CA ALA A 143 -9.75 13.43 8.62
C ALA A 143 -10.90 13.43 7.58
N GLY A 144 -12.04 12.81 7.91
CA GLY A 144 -13.19 12.65 7.00
C GLY A 144 -14.13 13.86 6.86
N ASP A 145 -13.88 14.99 7.53
CA ASP A 145 -14.79 16.15 7.55
C ASP A 145 -14.36 17.31 6.61
N GLU A 146 -13.52 17.09 5.61
CA GLU A 146 -13.10 18.15 4.64
C GLU A 146 -13.21 17.76 3.15
N ALA A 147 -14.16 16.91 2.77
CA ALA A 147 -14.45 16.64 1.36
C ALA A 147 -15.95 16.61 1.03
N SER A 148 -16.68 17.68 1.34
CA SER A 148 -17.96 17.99 0.68
C SER A 148 -18.25 19.49 0.72
N SER A 149 -17.56 20.26 -0.12
CA SER A 149 -18.02 21.59 -0.53
C SER A 149 -17.33 22.05 -1.80
N LYS A 150 -17.89 21.66 -2.95
CA LYS A 150 -18.21 22.56 -4.07
C LYS A 150 -18.85 21.81 -5.23
#